data_AF-A0A969IJ50-F1
#
_entry.id   AF-A0A969IJ50-F1
#
_cell.length_a   1.000
_cell.length_b   1.000
_cell.length_c   1.000
_cell.angle_alpha   90.00
_cell.angle_beta   90.00
_cell.angle_gamma   90.00
#
_symmetry.space_group_name_H-M   'P 1'
#
loop_
_entity.id
_entity.type
_entity.pdbx_description
1 polymer ?
#
loop_
_entity_poly.entity_id
_entity_poly.type
_entity_poly.pdbx_seq_one_letter_code
_entity_poly.pdbx_strand_id
1 'polypeptide(L)' 'MKKVHYPGLTSHPGHEVAKKQMRGFGAMLSFEVDASPTTAAPRWARWPIATSRIRPPRRGPRAAAHHSPEPWFPGRIRR' A
#
# COMPACT_ATOMS: atom_id res chain seq x y z
N MET A 1 5.60 4.90 27.81
CA MET A 1 6.59 4.92 26.71
C MET A 1 5.91 4.30 25.50
N LYS A 2 5.83 5.03 24.38
CA LYS A 2 5.05 4.61 23.21
C LYS A 2 5.84 3.69 22.30
N LYS A 3 5.13 2.75 21.68
CA LYS A 3 5.73 1.61 20.97
C LYS A 3 6.36 2.06 19.65
N VAL A 4 7.53 1.52 19.35
CA VAL A 4 8.24 1.72 18.08
C VAL A 4 8.17 0.42 17.28
N HIS A 5 7.74 0.53 16.03
CA HIS A 5 7.58 -0.59 15.12
C HIS A 5 8.66 -0.49 14.04
N TYR A 6 9.75 -1.23 14.24
CA TYR A 6 10.84 -1.31 13.27
C TYR A 6 11.40 -2.73 13.18
N PRO A 7 11.42 -3.37 11.99
CA PRO A 7 11.95 -4.72 11.82
C PRO A 7 13.43 -4.88 12.20
N GLY A 8 14.20 -3.79 12.17
CA GLY A 8 15.61 -3.79 12.55
C GLY A 8 15.88 -3.77 14.06
N LEU A 9 14.86 -3.52 14.90
CA LEU A 9 15.00 -3.60 16.36
C LEU A 9 14.95 -5.06 16.81
N THR A 10 15.90 -5.49 17.63
CA THR A 10 15.92 -6.86 18.20
C THR A 10 14.69 -7.17 19.05
N SER A 11 14.06 -6.14 19.61
CA SER A 11 12.80 -6.24 20.36
C SER A 11 11.55 -6.37 19.47
N HIS A 12 11.69 -6.28 18.15
CA HIS A 12 10.57 -6.46 17.22
C HIS A 12 10.26 -7.95 17.04
N PRO A 13 8.98 -8.38 17.17
CA PRO A 13 8.62 -9.80 17.08
C PRO A 13 8.96 -10.46 15.75
N GLY A 14 9.13 -9.68 14.68
CA GLY A 14 9.53 -10.16 13.36
C GLY A 14 11.02 -10.02 13.03
N HIS A 15 11.89 -9.63 13.98
CA HIS A 15 13.29 -9.30 13.69
C HIS A 15 14.06 -10.44 13.03
N GLU A 16 13.97 -11.65 13.58
CA GLU A 16 14.69 -12.82 13.07
C GLU A 16 14.26 -13.20 11.65
N VAL A 17 12.96 -13.09 11.35
CA VAL A 17 12.41 -13.35 10.02
C VAL A 17 12.88 -12.26 9.04
N ALA A 18 12.81 -10.99 9.45
CA ALA A 18 13.25 -9.86 8.64
C ALA A 18 14.75 -9.95 8.33
N LYS A 19 15.59 -10.31 9.32
CA LYS A 19 17.03 -10.52 9.16
C LYS A 19 17.35 -11.65 8.19
N LYS A 20 16.56 -12.73 8.19
CA LYS A 20 16.75 -13.88 7.30
C LYS A 20 16.31 -13.60 5.87
N GLN A 21 15.24 -12.83 5.68
CA GLN A 21 14.61 -12.63 4.37
C GLN A 21 15.04 -11.35 3.66
N MET A 22 15.48 -10.32 4.38
CA MET A 22 15.76 -8.99 3.84
C MET A 22 17.26 -8.67 3.87
N ARG A 23 17.78 -8.01 2.83
CA ARG A 23 19.18 -7.52 2.79
C ARG A 23 19.40 -6.26 3.64
N GLY A 24 18.32 -5.61 4.06
CA GLY A 24 18.30 -4.44 4.95
C GLY A 24 16.86 -4.12 5.35
N PHE A 25 16.67 -3.47 6.50
CA PHE A 25 15.35 -3.29 7.13
C PHE A 25 14.50 -2.14 6.54
N GLY A 26 15.07 -1.35 5.63
CA GLY A 26 14.44 -0.17 5.03
C GLY A 26 14.46 1.07 5.93
N ALA A 27 13.99 2.18 5.38
CA ALA A 27 13.94 3.49 6.04
C ALA A 27 12.57 3.82 6.67
N MET A 28 11.58 2.93 6.52
CA MET A 28 10.25 3.14 7.07
C MET A 28 10.23 2.81 8.56
N LEU A 29 9.85 3.80 9.37
CA LEU A 29 9.75 3.72 10.82
C LEU A 29 8.38 4.23 11.25
N SER A 30 7.66 3.44 12.03
CA SER A 30 6.38 3.82 12.61
C SER A 30 6.50 3.81 14.13
N PHE A 31 5.98 4.84 14.78
CA PHE A 31 5.95 4.95 16.24
C PHE A 31 4.65 5.60 16.68
N GLU A 32 4.17 5.23 17.85
CA GLU A 32 2.97 5.84 18.44
C GLU A 32 3.36 7.17 19.14
N VAL A 33 2.50 8.19 19.10
CA VAL A 33 2.75 9.52 19.71
C VAL A 33 1.62 9.94 20.63
N ASP A 34 1.97 10.52 21.80
CA ASP A 34 1.22 11.50 22.62
C ASP A 34 0.40 12.51 21.80
N ALA A 35 -0.73 12.12 21.20
CA ALA A 35 -1.64 13.08 20.59
C ALA A 35 -2.48 13.77 21.69
N SER A 36 -1.95 14.88 22.23
CA SER A 36 -2.79 15.85 22.93
C SER A 36 -3.65 16.62 21.92
N PRO A 37 -4.92 16.96 22.25
CA PRO A 37 -5.87 17.57 21.30
C PRO A 37 -5.46 18.96 20.79
N THR A 38 -4.35 19.52 21.29
CA THR A 38 -3.80 20.82 20.89
C THR A 38 -2.92 20.76 19.64
N THR A 39 -2.63 19.57 19.10
CA THR A 39 -1.83 19.44 17.87
C THR A 39 -2.62 19.98 16.68
N ALA A 40 -2.35 21.23 16.30
CA ALA A 40 -2.90 21.86 15.11
C ALA A 40 -2.76 20.93 13.91
N ALA A 41 -3.87 20.66 13.22
CA ALA A 41 -3.90 19.74 12.09
C ALA A 41 -2.76 20.06 11.10
N PRO A 42 -1.99 19.05 10.67
CA PRO A 42 -0.77 19.30 9.92
C PRO A 42 -1.10 20.02 8.61
N ARG A 43 -0.21 20.92 8.17
CA ARG A 43 -0.42 21.78 7.00
C ARG A 43 -0.85 21.04 5.73
N TRP A 44 -0.40 19.79 5.55
CA TRP A 44 -0.79 18.94 4.41
C TRP A 44 -2.26 18.50 4.46
N ALA A 45 -2.87 18.39 5.65
CA ALA A 45 -4.29 18.09 5.81
C ALA A 45 -5.20 19.26 5.42
N ARG A 46 -4.62 20.44 5.15
CA ARG A 46 -5.33 21.62 4.63
C ARG A 46 -5.25 21.73 3.11
N TRP A 47 -4.54 20.83 2.42
CA TRP A 47 -4.52 20.84 0.97
C TRP A 47 -5.93 20.52 0.46
N PRO A 48 -6.52 21.36 -0.40
CA PRO A 48 -7.79 21.03 -1.00
C PRO A 48 -7.57 19.78 -1.85
N ILE A 49 -8.06 18.64 -1.36
CA ILE A 49 -8.22 17.45 -2.19
C ILE A 49 -9.19 17.93 -3.27
N ALA A 50 -8.67 18.23 -4.46
CA ALA A 50 -9.50 18.59 -5.59
C ALA A 50 -10.35 17.34 -5.86
N THR A 51 -11.54 17.32 -5.29
CA THR A 51 -12.64 16.47 -5.73
C THR A 51 -13.04 17.03 -7.10
N SER A 52 -12.16 16.88 -8.10
CA SER A 52 -12.58 16.93 -9.47
C SER A 52 -13.59 15.80 -9.57
N ARG A 53 -14.85 16.20 -9.42
CA ARG A 53 -16.05 15.46 -9.72
C ARG A 53 -15.73 14.64 -10.95
N ILE A 54 -15.40 13.36 -10.73
CA ILE A 54 -15.09 12.42 -11.80
C ILE A 54 -16.36 12.39 -12.63
N ARG A 55 -16.36 13.11 -13.75
CA ARG A 55 -17.46 13.08 -14.69
C ARG A 55 -17.36 11.70 -15.33
N PRO A 56 -18.29 10.76 -15.08
CA PRO A 56 -18.23 9.49 -15.75
C PRO A 56 -18.25 9.75 -17.27
N PRO A 57 -17.47 9.02 -18.07
CA PRO A 57 -17.58 9.13 -19.52
C PRO A 57 -19.03 8.81 -19.91
N ARG A 58 -19.64 9.65 -20.75
CA ARG A 58 -20.95 9.36 -21.33
C ARG A 58 -20.84 8.01 -22.05
N ARG A 59 -21.46 6.97 -21.51
CA ARG A 59 -21.63 5.69 -22.23
C ARG A 59 -22.46 5.97 -23.49
N GLY A 60 -21.80 6.00 -24.64
CA GLY A 60 -22.48 5.81 -25.94
C GLY A 60 -22.97 4.37 -26.06
N PRO A 61 -23.91 4.09 -26.99
CA PRO A 61 -24.48 2.75 -27.16
C PRO A 61 -23.38 1.73 -27.47
N ARG A 62 -23.37 0.68 -26.66
CA ARG A 62 -22.39 -0.40 -26.63
C ARG A 62 -22.59 -1.28 -27.86
N ALA A 63 -21.73 -1.14 -28.87
CA ALA A 63 -21.63 -2.16 -29.93
C ALA A 63 -21.22 -3.49 -29.29
N ALA A 64 -21.94 -4.54 -29.67
CA ALA A 64 -21.91 -5.85 -29.04
C ALA A 64 -20.55 -6.56 -29.19
N ALA A 65 -20.33 -7.44 -28.21
CA ALA A 65 -19.19 -8.32 -27.98
C ALA A 65 -18.66 -9.07 -29.21
N HIS A 66 -17.34 -9.22 -29.33
CA HIS A 66 -16.67 -10.42 -29.88
C HIS A 66 -15.16 -10.41 -29.52
N HIS A 67 -14.80 -10.95 -28.37
CA HIS A 67 -13.71 -11.94 -28.21
C HIS A 67 -13.58 -12.33 -26.74
N SER A 68 -13.80 -13.62 -26.47
CA SER A 68 -13.54 -14.27 -25.19
C SER A 68 -12.01 -14.43 -25.01
N PRO A 69 -11.43 -14.22 -23.81
CA PRO A 69 -10.01 -14.46 -23.61
C PRO A 69 -9.76 -15.95 -23.33
N GLU A 70 -8.87 -16.57 -24.10
CA GLU A 70 -8.26 -17.86 -23.74
C GLU A 70 -7.38 -17.68 -22.48
N PRO A 71 -7.53 -18.51 -21.43
CA PRO A 71 -6.64 -18.48 -20.27
C PRO A 71 -5.28 -19.12 -20.59
N TRP A 72 -4.20 -18.38 -20.31
CA TRP A 72 -2.83 -18.87 -20.36
C TRP A 72 -2.58 -19.89 -19.24
N PHE A 73 -2.49 -21.19 -19.57
CA PHE A 73 -1.93 -22.22 -18.70
C PHE A 73 -0.51 -22.60 -19.17
N PRO A 74 0.50 -22.66 -18.28
CA PRO A 74 1.86 -23.01 -18.68
C PRO A 74 1.99 -24.53 -18.85
N GLY A 75 2.23 -24.96 -20.08
CA GLY A 75 2.47 -26.35 -20.44
C GLY A 75 3.90 -26.82 -20.17
N ARG A 76 4.00 -27.78 -19.24
CA ARG A 76 4.70 -29.08 -19.39
C ARG A 76 6.23 -29.12 -19.30
N ILE A 77 6.69 -29.59 -18.15
CA ILE A 77 7.95 -30.30 -17.92
C ILE A 77 8.06 -31.49 -18.90
N ARG A 78 9.17 -31.58 -19.64
CA ARG A 78 9.77 -32.86 -20.06
C ARG A 78 11.29 -32.77 -20.02
N ARG A 79 11.84 -33.69 -19.23
CA ARG A 79 13.18 -34.32 -19.22
C ARG A 79 14.38 -33.53 -19.72
#